data_AF-A0A7W0HS66-F1
#
_entry.id   AF-A0A7W0HS66-F1
#
_cell.length_a   1.000
_cell.length_b   1.000
_cell.length_c   1.000
_cell.angle_alpha   90.00
_cell.angle_beta   90.00
_cell.angle_gamma   90.00
#
_symmetry.space_group_name_H-M   'P 1'
#
loop_
_entity.id
_entity.type
_entity.pdbx_description
1 polymer ?
#
loop_
_entity_poly.entity_id
_entity_poly.type
_entity_poly.pdbx_seq_one_letter_code
_entity_poly.pdbx_strand_id
1 'polypeptide(L)' 'MNDFAIGDIVQVTGTTMTGNVGTVVSIDDKRGKYLVRISDVTQNYFTADELKPFSP' A
#
# COMPACT_ATOMS: atom_id res chain seq x y z
N MET A 1 -12.92 3.99 -8.91
CA MET A 1 -12.17 5.04 -8.19
C MET A 1 -11.14 4.30 -7.39
N ASN A 2 -9.86 4.64 -7.54
CA ASN A 2 -8.81 4.01 -6.75
C ASN A 2 -8.81 4.68 -5.38
N ASP A 3 -8.91 3.89 -4.31
CA ASP A 3 -8.97 4.39 -2.92
C ASP A 3 -7.67 5.08 -2.49
N PHE A 4 -6.58 4.80 -3.22
CA PHE A 4 -5.25 5.37 -3.01
C PHE A 4 -4.61 5.79 -4.34
N ALA A 5 -3.74 6.80 -4.27
CA ALA A 5 -2.96 7.31 -5.37
C ALA A 5 -1.46 7.02 -5.19
N ILE A 6 -0.71 7.05 -6.30
CA ILE A 6 0.77 6.98 -6.24
C ILE A 6 1.30 8.19 -5.46
N GLY A 7 2.15 7.93 -4.47
CA GLY A 7 2.68 8.93 -3.54
C GLY A 7 1.98 8.92 -2.18
N ASP A 8 0.81 8.30 -2.04
CA ASP A 8 0.13 8.21 -0.76
C ASP A 8 0.93 7.38 0.25
N ILE A 9 0.97 7.86 1.49
CA ILE A 9 1.54 7.14 2.62
C ILE A 9 0.42 6.33 3.27
N VAL A 10 0.65 5.03 3.41
CA VAL A 10 -0.34 4.07 3.91
C VAL A 10 0.27 3.17 4.98
N GLN A 11 -0.57 2.72 5.90
CA GLN A 11 -0.21 1.67 6.86
C GLN A 11 -0.90 0.36 6.46
N VAL A 12 -0.14 -0.73 6.48
CA VAL A 12 -0.65 -2.08 6.21
C VAL A 12 -1.43 -2.60 7.42
N THR A 13 -2.66 -3.03 7.19
CA THR A 13 -3.58 -3.58 8.20
C THR A 13 -3.92 -5.05 7.96
N GLY A 14 -3.59 -5.60 6.78
CA GLY A 14 -3.73 -7.02 6.45
C GLY A 14 -2.81 -7.93 7.26
N THR A 15 -2.87 -9.25 7.02
CA THR A 15 -2.09 -10.25 7.78
C THR A 15 -0.60 -10.27 7.45
N THR A 16 -0.26 -9.87 6.23
CA THR A 16 1.13 -9.81 5.77
C THR A 16 1.71 -8.45 6.09
N MET A 17 2.84 -8.39 6.79
CA MET A 17 3.56 -7.13 7.05
C MET A 17 2.72 -6.09 7.81
N THR A 18 1.78 -6.54 8.64
CA THR A 18 0.88 -5.69 9.44
C THR A 18 1.64 -4.64 10.25
N GLY A 19 1.10 -3.43 10.30
CA GLY A 19 1.65 -2.32 11.07
C GLY A 19 2.73 -1.52 10.33
N ASN A 20 3.34 -2.08 9.28
CA ASN A 20 4.32 -1.37 8.49
C ASN A 20 3.70 -0.20 7.73
N VAL A 21 4.47 0.88 7.61
CA VAL A 21 4.11 2.07 6.85
C VAL A 21 4.94 2.08 5.57
N GLY A 22 4.33 2.48 4.46
CA GLY A 22 4.99 2.59 3.18
C GLY A 22 4.30 3.59 2.26
N THR A 23 4.84 3.73 1.06
CA THR A 23 4.31 4.63 0.03
C THR A 23 3.79 3.83 -1.16
N VAL A 24 2.63 4.18 -1.67
CA VAL A 24 2.11 3.61 -2.91
C VAL A 24 2.98 4.07 -4.08
N VAL A 25 3.57 3.13 -4.81
CA VAL A 25 4.47 3.43 -5.95
C VAL A 25 3.91 2.96 -7.29
N SER A 26 2.91 2.09 -7.29
CA SER A 26 2.23 1.62 -8.50
C SER A 26 0.83 1.11 -8.17
N ILE A 27 -0.05 1.12 -9.17
CA ILE A 27 -1.43 0.63 -9.09
C ILE A 27 -1.62 -0.43 -10.17
N ASP A 28 -2.02 -1.65 -9.77
CA ASP A 28 -2.39 -2.76 -10.65
C ASP A 28 -3.92 -2.84 -10.71
N ASP A 29 -4.53 -2.04 -11.59
CA ASP A 29 -5.99 -1.98 -11.77
C ASP A 29 -6.58 -3.32 -12.23
N LYS A 30 -5.79 -4.18 -12.90
CA LYS A 30 -6.27 -5.50 -13.35
C LYS A 30 -6.50 -6.44 -12.18
N ARG A 31 -5.71 -6.30 -11.11
CA ARG A 31 -5.79 -7.14 -9.90
C ARG A 31 -6.42 -6.43 -8.71
N GLY A 32 -6.71 -5.13 -8.82
CA GLY A 32 -7.20 -4.32 -7.70
C GLY A 32 -6.17 -4.24 -6.56
N LYS A 33 -4.88 -4.14 -6.90
CA LYS A 33 -3.79 -4.11 -5.92
C LYS A 33 -2.92 -2.87 -6.05
N TYR A 34 -2.35 -2.46 -4.93
CA TYR A 34 -1.42 -1.34 -4.81
C TYR A 34 -0.04 -1.87 -4.44
N LEU A 35 0.98 -1.51 -5.22
CA LEU A 35 2.36 -1.80 -4.85
C LEU A 35 2.81 -0.76 -3.83
N VAL A 36 3.07 -1.21 -2.61
CA VAL A 36 3.53 -0.37 -1.52
C VAL A 36 5.03 -0.64 -1.29
N ARG A 37 5.83 0.42 -1.31
CA ARG A 37 7.23 0.40 -0.91
C ARG A 37 7.33 0.69 0.58
N ILE A 38 7.83 -0.29 1.34
CA ILE A 38 8.01 -0.20 2.80
C ILE A 38 9.45 0.21 3.13
N SER A 39 10.42 -0.19 2.32
CA SER A 39 11.82 0.23 2.41
C SER A 39 12.46 0.24 1.01
N ASP A 40 13.73 0.63 0.91
CA ASP A 40 14.45 0.65 -0.37
C ASP A 40 14.51 -0.73 -1.05
N VAL A 41 14.47 -1.81 -0.27
CA VAL A 41 14.59 -3.19 -0.74
C VAL A 41 13.30 -4.01 -0.57
N THR A 42 12.28 -3.46 0.10
CA THR A 42 11.05 -4.20 0.40
C THR A 42 9.83 -3.51 -0.18
N GLN A 43 9.14 -4.22 -1.06
CA GLN A 43 7.88 -3.80 -1.67
C GLN A 43 6.94 -4.99 -1.73
N ASN A 44 5.65 -4.76 -1.59
CA ASN A 44 4.65 -5.80 -1.75
C ASN A 44 3.31 -5.24 -2.26
N TYR A 45 2.49 -6.11 -2.83
CA TYR A 45 1.17 -5.77 -3.33
C TYR A 45 0.09 -6.05 -2.28
N PHE A 46 -0.76 -5.05 -2.03
CA PHE A 46 -1.87 -5.12 -1.08
C PHE A 46 -3.19 -4.72 -1.75
N THR A 47 -4.32 -5.24 -1.28
CA THR A 47 -5.64 -4.72 -1.69
C THR A 47 -5.97 -3.43 -0.93
N ALA A 48 -7.02 -2.73 -1.35
CA ALA A 48 -7.49 -1.53 -0.64
C ALA A 48 -7.84 -1.82 0.84
N ASP A 49 -8.49 -2.96 1.11
CA ASP A 49 -8.92 -3.35 2.46
C ASP A 49 -7.75 -3.68 3.41
N GLU A 50 -6.58 -3.98 2.86
CA GLU A 50 -5.35 -4.26 3.61
C GLU A 50 -4.54 -2.99 3.91
N LEU A 51 -5.04 -1.82 3.52
CA LEU A 51 -4.37 -0.54 3.66
C LEU A 51 -5.28 0.47 4.35
N LYS A 52 -4.67 1.42 5.06
CA LYS A 52 -5.34 2.63 5.51
C LYS A 52 -4.45 3.85 5.27
N PRO A 53 -5.02 5.04 5.04
CA PRO A 53 -4.25 6.27 4.98
C PRO A 53 -3.43 6.44 6.27
N PHE A 54 -2.18 6.85 6.11
CA PHE A 54 -1.30 7.17 7.22
C PHE A 54 -0.81 8.61 7.06
N SER A 55 -1.06 9.43 8.08
CA SER A 55 -0.47 10.74 8.22
C SER A 55 0.32 10.75 9.53
N PRO A 56 1.60 11.18 9.51
CA PRO A 56 2.42 11.29 10.71
C PRO A 56 1.92 12.38 11.67
#